data_AF-A0A2E5E6N9-F1
#
_entry.id   AF-A0A2E5E6N9-F1
#
_cell.length_a   1.000
_cell.length_b   1.000
_cell.length_c   1.000
_cell.angle_alpha   90.00
_cell.angle_beta   90.00
_cell.angle_gamma   90.00
#
_symmetry.space_group_name_H-M   'P 1'
#
loop_
_entity.id
_entity.type
_entity.pdbx_description
1 polymer ?
#
loop_
_entity_poly.entity_id
_entity_poly.type
_entity_poly.pdbx_seq_one_letter_code
_entity_poly.pdbx_strand_id
1 'polypeptide(L)'
;MTRTLTELSTEEREKVISTVHKEAEASSWSQLSNSRKSALYSAWEARYDLSHATIKDGIMKGFDAAQGIPKKAEAEIQDEVTRIFRVSGINVIEQAQMWTGKERADLLIGYSAKFTTHVIEIERADSWSEGLRQVLWYQAAIFQANRRHVLPVLILFGNTSSERFEQILATCDHNHVTLSSHRLTLDGTLDTEHSLSALLNGSDLT
;
A
#
# COMPACT_ATOMS: atom_id res chain seq x y z
N MET A 1 -14.92 25.69 -21.42
CA MET A 1 -15.60 24.56 -20.77
C MET A 1 -14.89 23.31 -21.27
N THR A 2 -14.30 22.51 -20.40
CA THR A 2 -13.65 21.25 -20.81
C THR A 2 -14.67 20.13 -20.78
N ARG A 3 -14.60 19.22 -21.76
CA ARG A 3 -15.55 18.13 -21.96
C ARG A 3 -15.39 17.03 -20.90
N THR A 4 -16.46 16.27 -20.68
CA THR A 4 -16.46 15.06 -19.83
C THR A 4 -16.55 13.79 -20.70
N LEU A 5 -16.18 12.62 -20.17
CA LEU A 5 -16.27 11.35 -20.93
C LEU A 5 -17.69 11.07 -21.46
N THR A 6 -18.72 11.51 -20.75
CA THR A 6 -20.14 11.37 -21.11
C THR A 6 -20.54 12.16 -22.34
N GLU A 7 -19.75 13.15 -22.75
CA GLU A 7 -19.97 13.99 -23.93
C GLU A 7 -19.20 13.50 -25.17
N LEU A 8 -18.43 12.41 -25.02
CA LEU A 8 -17.78 11.70 -26.13
C LEU A 8 -18.71 10.59 -26.64
N SER A 9 -18.65 10.32 -27.94
CA SER A 9 -19.22 9.08 -28.49
C SER A 9 -18.50 7.86 -27.91
N THR A 10 -19.15 6.69 -27.92
CA THR A 10 -18.54 5.45 -27.40
C THR A 10 -17.21 5.13 -28.11
N GLU A 11 -17.18 5.29 -29.43
CA GLU A 11 -15.98 5.01 -30.24
C GLU A 11 -14.84 6.01 -29.94
N GLU A 12 -15.17 7.30 -29.80
CA GLU A 12 -14.20 8.33 -29.41
C GLU A 12 -13.66 8.08 -28.00
N ARG A 13 -14.53 7.70 -27.05
CA ARG A 13 -14.15 7.36 -25.68
C ARG A 13 -13.17 6.20 -25.60
N GLU A 14 -13.45 5.09 -26.28
CA GLU A 14 -12.59 3.91 -26.28
C GLU A 14 -11.22 4.21 -26.90
N LYS A 15 -11.19 4.98 -27.99
CA LYS A 15 -9.94 5.40 -28.64
C LYS A 15 -9.08 6.26 -27.72
N VAL A 16 -9.69 7.23 -27.02
CA VAL A 16 -8.98 8.11 -26.07
C VAL A 16 -8.41 7.29 -24.92
N ILE A 17 -9.21 6.43 -24.28
CA ILE A 17 -8.77 5.58 -23.17
C ILE A 17 -7.59 4.70 -23.60
N SER A 18 -7.73 3.98 -24.72
CA SER A 18 -6.70 3.09 -25.24
C SER A 18 -5.38 3.82 -25.54
N THR A 19 -5.47 5.03 -26.11
CA THR A 19 -4.27 5.83 -26.44
C THR A 19 -3.57 6.33 -25.19
N VAL A 20 -4.31 6.89 -24.23
CA VAL A 20 -3.75 7.37 -22.96
C VAL A 20 -3.06 6.23 -22.21
N HIS A 21 -3.68 5.05 -22.12
CA HIS A 21 -3.08 3.88 -21.46
C HIS A 21 -1.80 3.41 -22.14
N LYS A 22 -1.77 3.33 -23.48
CA LYS A 22 -0.55 2.96 -24.23
C LYS A 22 0.57 3.98 -24.05
N GLU A 23 0.26 5.27 -24.02
CA GLU A 23 1.27 6.32 -23.78
C GLU A 23 1.81 6.27 -22.35
N ALA A 24 0.93 6.03 -21.37
CA ALA A 24 1.32 5.84 -19.98
C ALA A 24 2.25 4.61 -19.82
N GLU A 25 1.91 3.49 -20.46
CA GLU A 25 2.73 2.27 -20.46
C GLU A 25 4.09 2.49 -21.12
N ALA A 26 4.11 3.08 -22.33
CA ALA A 26 5.34 3.41 -23.05
C ALA A 26 6.25 4.37 -22.28
N SER A 27 5.68 5.21 -21.41
CA SER A 27 6.41 6.16 -20.58
C SER A 27 6.84 5.59 -19.23
N SER A 28 6.62 4.29 -18.97
CA SER A 28 6.87 3.66 -17.66
C SER A 28 6.18 4.44 -16.52
N TRP A 29 4.89 4.71 -16.68
CA TRP A 29 4.07 5.59 -15.83
C TRP A 29 4.34 5.46 -14.32
N SER A 30 4.40 4.23 -13.80
CA SER A 30 4.62 3.96 -12.37
C SER A 30 5.94 4.52 -11.84
N GLN A 31 6.97 4.59 -12.69
CA GLN A 31 8.33 5.03 -12.36
C GLN A 31 8.55 6.54 -12.60
N LEU A 32 7.59 7.24 -13.18
CA LEU A 32 7.70 8.67 -13.43
C LEU A 32 7.62 9.51 -12.14
N SER A 33 8.44 10.55 -12.06
CA SER A 33 8.32 11.58 -11.03
C SER A 33 6.99 12.34 -11.14
N ASN A 34 6.54 12.94 -10.04
CA ASN A 34 5.30 13.72 -10.03
C ASN A 34 5.28 14.87 -11.05
N SER A 35 6.43 15.51 -11.29
CA SER A 35 6.55 16.58 -12.30
C SER A 35 6.36 16.04 -13.72
N ARG A 36 6.87 14.84 -14.02
CA ARG A 36 6.70 14.18 -15.32
C ARG A 36 5.26 13.68 -15.51
N LYS A 37 4.65 13.10 -14.47
CA LYS A 37 3.23 12.72 -14.48
C LYS A 37 2.31 13.92 -14.71
N SER A 38 2.58 15.04 -14.03
CA SER A 38 1.83 16.29 -14.21
C SER A 38 1.91 16.81 -15.65
N ALA A 39 3.09 16.74 -16.29
CA ALA A 39 3.25 17.17 -17.67
C ALA A 39 2.45 16.31 -18.66
N LEU A 40 2.40 15.00 -18.45
CA LEU A 40 1.59 14.08 -19.26
C LEU A 40 0.09 14.35 -19.09
N TYR A 41 -0.38 14.56 -17.86
CA TYR A 41 -1.77 14.96 -17.61
C TYR A 41 -2.14 16.23 -18.38
N SER A 42 -1.34 17.30 -18.27
CA SER A 42 -1.59 18.54 -18.99
C SER A 42 -1.58 18.37 -20.51
N ALA A 43 -0.70 17.50 -21.04
CA ALA A 43 -0.67 17.21 -22.47
C ALA A 43 -1.94 16.47 -22.94
N TRP A 44 -2.43 15.49 -22.17
CA TRP A 44 -3.66 14.76 -22.48
C TRP A 44 -4.91 15.64 -22.37
N GLU A 45 -4.99 16.47 -21.32
CA GLU A 45 -6.08 17.44 -21.14
C GLU A 45 -6.19 18.36 -22.36
N ALA A 46 -5.08 18.95 -22.79
CA ALA A 46 -5.05 19.84 -23.95
C ALA A 46 -5.37 19.11 -25.27
N ARG A 47 -4.88 17.88 -25.45
CA ARG A 47 -5.07 17.11 -26.68
C ARG A 47 -6.53 16.67 -26.89
N TYR A 48 -7.20 16.29 -25.81
CA TYR A 48 -8.55 15.73 -25.89
C TYR A 48 -9.65 16.70 -25.43
N ASP A 49 -9.27 17.91 -25.02
CA ASP A 49 -10.17 18.92 -24.45
C ASP A 49 -10.99 18.36 -23.26
N LEU A 50 -10.34 17.56 -22.42
CA LEU A 50 -10.93 16.91 -21.25
C LEU A 50 -10.43 17.57 -19.97
N SER A 51 -11.26 17.58 -18.93
CA SER A 51 -10.84 18.09 -17.63
C SER A 51 -9.83 17.16 -16.95
N HIS A 52 -9.00 17.72 -16.06
CA HIS A 52 -8.04 16.95 -15.25
C HIS A 52 -8.71 15.77 -14.52
N ALA A 53 -9.85 16.01 -13.87
CA ALA A 53 -10.61 14.97 -13.17
C ALA A 53 -11.09 13.86 -14.13
N THR A 54 -11.45 14.22 -15.35
CA THR A 54 -11.88 13.26 -16.38
C THR A 54 -10.73 12.35 -16.80
N ILE A 55 -9.53 12.90 -17.04
CA ILE A 55 -8.35 12.10 -17.37
C ILE A 55 -7.91 11.26 -16.16
N LYS A 56 -7.81 11.87 -14.97
CA LYS A 56 -7.31 11.20 -13.76
C LYS A 56 -8.26 10.11 -13.26
N ASP A 57 -9.51 10.47 -12.96
CA ASP A 57 -10.44 9.57 -12.28
C ASP A 57 -11.24 8.72 -13.27
N GLY A 58 -11.51 9.24 -14.46
CA GLY A 58 -12.30 8.57 -15.49
C GLY A 58 -11.50 7.64 -16.39
N ILE A 59 -10.21 7.94 -16.65
CA ILE A 59 -9.37 7.16 -17.56
C ILE A 59 -8.22 6.47 -16.81
N MET A 60 -7.42 7.23 -16.07
CA MET A 60 -6.19 6.73 -15.47
C MET A 60 -6.45 5.86 -14.24
N LYS A 61 -7.52 6.07 -13.48
CA LYS A 61 -7.84 5.24 -12.31
C LYS A 61 -7.89 3.73 -12.60
N GLY A 62 -8.45 3.32 -13.75
CA GLY A 62 -8.47 1.92 -14.16
C GLY A 62 -7.10 1.40 -14.61
N PHE A 63 -6.27 2.27 -15.19
CA PHE A 63 -4.90 1.98 -15.57
C PHE A 63 -3.99 1.89 -14.36
N ASP A 64 -4.05 2.84 -13.44
CA ASP A 64 -3.33 2.82 -12.16
C ASP A 64 -3.68 1.56 -11.35
N ALA A 65 -4.96 1.15 -11.36
CA ALA A 65 -5.39 -0.11 -10.75
C ALA A 65 -4.83 -1.36 -11.46
N ALA A 66 -4.62 -1.28 -12.78
CA ALA A 66 -4.00 -2.35 -13.57
C ALA A 66 -2.46 -2.36 -13.46
N GLN A 67 -1.84 -1.22 -13.16
CA GLN A 67 -0.39 -1.02 -13.03
C GLN A 67 0.12 -1.20 -11.60
N GLY A 68 -0.75 -1.37 -10.61
CA GLY A 68 -0.35 -1.49 -9.21
C GLY A 68 -1.43 -2.11 -8.34
N ILE A 69 -1.59 -3.43 -8.46
CA ILE A 69 -2.24 -4.36 -7.52
C ILE A 69 -3.68 -3.94 -7.11
N PRO A 70 -4.74 -4.57 -7.68
CA PRO A 70 -6.11 -4.23 -7.31
C PRO A 70 -6.32 -4.41 -5.79
N LYS A 71 -7.24 -3.66 -5.17
CA LYS A 71 -7.68 -3.84 -3.77
C LYS A 71 -7.96 -5.31 -3.38
N LYS A 72 -8.30 -6.15 -4.36
CA LYS A 72 -8.46 -7.60 -4.18
C LYS A 72 -7.17 -8.30 -3.73
N ALA A 73 -6.02 -7.82 -4.16
CA ALA A 73 -4.74 -8.41 -3.82
C ALA A 73 -4.17 -7.88 -2.49
N GLU A 74 -4.53 -6.68 -2.03
CA GLU A 74 -4.25 -6.29 -0.63
C GLU A 74 -5.02 -7.19 0.35
N ALA A 75 -6.30 -7.44 0.07
CA ALA A 75 -7.11 -8.41 0.83
C ALA A 75 -6.52 -9.84 0.75
N GLU A 76 -6.06 -10.28 -0.42
CA GLU A 76 -5.37 -11.58 -0.58
C GLU A 76 -4.08 -11.65 0.25
N ILE A 77 -3.27 -10.59 0.24
CA ILE A 77 -2.04 -10.51 1.03
C ILE A 77 -2.37 -10.51 2.53
N GLN A 78 -3.41 -9.77 2.94
CA GLN A 78 -3.89 -9.76 4.32
C GLN A 78 -4.37 -11.15 4.75
N ASP A 79 -5.12 -11.87 3.91
CA ASP A 79 -5.57 -13.25 4.16
C ASP A 79 -4.38 -14.20 4.31
N GLU A 80 -3.36 -14.06 3.46
CA GLU A 80 -2.13 -14.86 3.52
C GLU A 80 -1.34 -14.60 4.80
N VAL A 81 -1.07 -13.34 5.13
CA VAL A 81 -0.36 -12.93 6.35
C VAL A 81 -1.12 -13.41 7.59
N THR A 82 -2.44 -13.24 7.60
CA THR A 82 -3.32 -13.73 8.68
C THR A 82 -3.20 -15.24 8.85
N ARG A 83 -3.22 -16.00 7.75
CA ARG A 83 -3.04 -17.45 7.77
C ARG A 83 -1.68 -17.85 8.32
N ILE A 84 -0.60 -17.16 7.92
CA ILE A 84 0.76 -17.42 8.42
C ILE A 84 0.82 -17.24 9.94
N PHE A 85 0.30 -16.12 10.47
CA PHE A 85 0.24 -15.90 11.92
C PHE A 85 -0.57 -16.97 12.65
N ARG A 86 -1.76 -17.32 12.12
CA ARG A 86 -2.62 -18.35 12.72
C ARG A 86 -1.96 -19.73 12.76
N VAL A 87 -1.30 -20.13 11.67
CA VAL A 87 -0.56 -21.41 11.60
C VAL A 87 0.63 -21.40 12.57
N SER A 88 1.20 -20.23 12.84
CA SER A 88 2.26 -20.04 13.84
C SER A 88 1.74 -19.97 15.28
N GLY A 89 0.44 -20.23 15.51
CA GLY A 89 -0.18 -20.23 16.84
C GLY A 89 -0.40 -18.83 17.44
N ILE A 90 -0.25 -17.77 16.65
CA ILE A 90 -0.44 -16.38 17.09
C ILE A 90 -1.92 -16.03 16.99
N ASN A 91 -2.48 -15.43 18.05
CA ASN A 91 -3.85 -14.93 18.01
C ASN A 91 -3.93 -13.67 17.16
N VAL A 92 -4.85 -13.65 16.21
CA VAL A 92 -5.06 -12.55 15.25
C VAL A 92 -6.49 -12.02 15.37
N ILE A 93 -6.63 -10.70 15.46
CA ILE A 93 -7.88 -9.96 15.33
C ILE A 93 -7.78 -9.14 14.04
N GLU A 94 -8.61 -9.47 13.06
CA GLU A 94 -8.66 -8.76 11.78
C GLU A 94 -9.54 -7.51 11.88
N GLN A 95 -9.20 -6.47 11.11
CA GLN A 95 -10.02 -5.28 10.92
C GLN A 95 -10.46 -4.66 12.27
N ALA A 96 -9.51 -4.58 13.19
CA ALA A 96 -9.74 -4.17 14.57
C ALA A 96 -10.15 -2.70 14.61
N GLN A 97 -11.38 -2.44 15.09
CA GLN A 97 -11.91 -1.08 15.18
C GLN A 97 -11.15 -0.26 16.23
N MET A 98 -10.77 0.95 15.84
CA MET A 98 -10.24 1.95 16.76
C MET A 98 -11.37 2.64 17.52
N TRP A 99 -11.04 3.36 18.59
CA TRP A 99 -12.03 3.94 19.53
C TRP A 99 -12.99 4.96 18.89
N THR A 100 -12.61 5.56 17.77
CA THR A 100 -13.42 6.46 16.93
C THR A 100 -14.45 5.70 16.07
N GLY A 101 -14.29 4.39 15.88
CA GLY A 101 -15.16 3.52 15.07
C GLY A 101 -15.05 3.71 13.56
N LYS A 102 -14.32 4.71 13.08
CA LYS A 102 -14.13 5.00 11.64
C LYS A 102 -12.94 4.28 11.06
N GLU A 103 -11.82 4.29 11.78
CA GLU A 103 -10.58 3.66 11.38
C GLU A 103 -10.48 2.22 11.90
N ARG A 104 -9.82 1.37 11.12
CA ARG A 104 -9.59 -0.04 11.44
C ARG A 104 -8.13 -0.33 11.15
N ALA A 105 -7.44 -0.93 12.11
CA ALA A 105 -6.12 -1.50 11.83
C ALA A 105 -6.30 -2.83 11.10
N ASP A 106 -5.39 -3.15 10.18
CA ASP A 106 -5.48 -4.40 9.44
C ASP A 106 -5.49 -5.60 10.38
N LEU A 107 -4.51 -5.67 11.29
CA LEU A 107 -4.41 -6.75 12.27
C LEU A 107 -3.98 -6.24 13.65
N LEU A 108 -4.55 -6.85 14.70
CA LEU A 108 -3.94 -6.90 16.02
C LEU A 108 -3.52 -8.33 16.33
N ILE A 109 -2.30 -8.51 16.82
CA ILE A 109 -1.80 -9.82 17.22
C ILE A 109 -1.31 -9.86 18.66
N GLY A 110 -1.31 -11.05 19.27
CA GLY A 110 -0.70 -11.26 20.59
C GLY A 110 -0.95 -12.64 21.18
N TYR A 111 -0.76 -12.76 22.49
CA TYR A 111 -0.92 -14.04 23.20
C TYR A 111 -2.38 -14.47 23.28
N SER A 112 -3.32 -13.53 23.33
CA SER A 112 -4.76 -13.79 23.31
C SER A 112 -5.52 -12.57 22.79
N ALA A 113 -6.81 -12.74 22.48
CA ALA A 113 -7.68 -11.62 22.12
C ALA A 113 -7.76 -10.55 23.23
N LYS A 114 -7.47 -10.90 24.49
CA LYS A 114 -7.45 -9.98 25.63
C LYS A 114 -6.08 -9.35 25.89
N PHE A 115 -5.02 -9.86 25.28
CA PHE A 115 -3.65 -9.41 25.46
C PHE A 115 -2.96 -9.28 24.10
N THR A 116 -3.35 -8.23 23.38
CA THR A 116 -2.72 -7.82 22.12
C THR A 116 -1.39 -7.15 22.42
N THR A 117 -0.40 -7.42 21.57
CA THR A 117 0.99 -6.99 21.75
C THR A 117 1.48 -6.17 20.56
N HIS A 118 0.97 -6.43 19.36
CA HIS A 118 1.34 -5.68 18.17
C HIS A 118 0.11 -5.19 17.42
N VAL A 119 0.27 -4.06 16.76
CA VAL A 119 -0.65 -3.54 15.75
C VAL A 119 0.07 -3.51 14.42
N ILE A 120 -0.58 -4.06 13.40
CA ILE A 120 0.02 -4.28 12.09
C ILE A 120 -0.79 -3.50 11.06
N GLU A 121 -0.07 -2.77 10.21
CA GLU A 121 -0.57 -2.30 8.92
C GLU A 121 0.16 -3.03 7.79
N ILE A 122 -0.60 -3.46 6.79
CA ILE A 122 -0.08 -4.15 5.61
C ILE A 122 -0.26 -3.21 4.43
N GLU A 123 0.85 -2.78 3.83
CA GLU A 123 0.81 -1.70 2.84
C GLU A 123 1.72 -1.99 1.65
N ARG A 124 1.36 -1.48 0.48
CA ARG A 124 2.25 -1.58 -0.69
C ARG A 124 3.48 -0.71 -0.49
N ALA A 125 4.62 -1.17 -1.01
CA ALA A 125 5.87 -0.45 -0.86
C ALA A 125 5.87 0.96 -1.50
N ASP A 126 4.98 1.26 -2.46
CA ASP A 126 4.84 2.60 -3.04
C ASP A 126 4.04 3.56 -2.15
N SER A 127 3.14 3.05 -1.30
CA SER A 127 2.32 3.77 -0.31
C SER A 127 2.83 3.71 1.14
N TRP A 128 4.02 3.16 1.36
CA TRP A 128 4.61 2.90 2.69
C TRP A 128 4.49 4.04 3.71
N SER A 129 4.61 5.30 3.28
CA SER A 129 4.58 6.46 4.19
C SER A 129 3.21 6.65 4.84
N GLU A 130 2.14 6.29 4.11
CA GLU A 130 0.78 6.35 4.63
C GLU A 130 0.54 5.19 5.61
N GLY A 131 0.94 3.98 5.26
CA GLY A 131 0.90 2.83 6.18
C GLY A 131 1.70 3.07 7.47
N LEU A 132 2.88 3.69 7.37
CA LEU A 132 3.66 4.11 8.54
C LEU A 132 2.90 5.10 9.43
N ARG A 133 2.28 6.12 8.82
CA ARG A 133 1.47 7.11 9.53
C ARG A 133 0.27 6.44 10.22
N GLN A 134 -0.38 5.50 9.53
CA GLN A 134 -1.52 4.76 10.05
C GLN A 134 -1.14 3.87 11.23
N VAL A 135 -0.08 3.06 11.13
CA VAL A 135 0.32 2.15 12.22
C VAL A 135 0.73 2.89 13.49
N LEU A 136 1.44 4.02 13.36
CA LEU A 136 1.77 4.90 14.47
C LEU A 136 0.52 5.53 15.09
N TRP A 137 -0.45 5.93 14.26
CA TRP A 137 -1.71 6.46 14.75
C TRP A 137 -2.52 5.38 15.49
N TYR A 138 -2.59 4.14 14.98
CA TYR A 138 -3.29 3.05 15.68
C TYR A 138 -2.64 2.74 17.02
N GLN A 139 -1.32 2.71 17.09
CA GLN A 139 -0.60 2.54 18.34
C GLN A 139 -1.02 3.60 19.38
N ALA A 140 -1.01 4.87 18.97
CA ALA A 140 -1.43 5.98 19.83
C ALA A 140 -2.92 5.87 20.21
N ALA A 141 -3.79 5.51 19.27
CA ALA A 141 -5.22 5.36 19.47
C ALA A 141 -5.55 4.23 20.47
N ILE A 142 -4.85 3.10 20.37
CA ILE A 142 -4.97 1.98 21.30
C ILE A 142 -4.54 2.43 22.69
N PHE A 143 -3.36 3.04 22.82
CA PHE A 143 -2.87 3.55 24.09
C PHE A 143 -3.83 4.57 24.71
N GLN A 144 -4.39 5.48 23.91
CA GLN A 144 -5.38 6.44 24.38
C GLN A 144 -6.65 5.76 24.91
N ALA A 145 -7.16 4.75 24.19
CA ALA A 145 -8.42 4.09 24.51
C ALA A 145 -8.35 3.15 25.71
N ASN A 146 -7.25 2.41 25.85
CA ASN A 146 -7.16 1.32 26.83
C ASN A 146 -5.87 1.31 27.65
N ARG A 147 -5.00 2.31 27.50
CA ARG A 147 -3.69 2.44 28.19
C ARG A 147 -2.74 1.25 27.95
N ARG A 148 -2.94 0.48 26.88
CA ARG A 148 -2.05 -0.61 26.50
C ARG A 148 -1.01 -0.10 25.52
N HIS A 149 0.22 -0.50 25.75
CA HIS A 149 1.28 -0.34 24.77
C HIS A 149 1.25 -1.53 23.83
N VAL A 150 1.19 -1.25 22.54
CA VAL A 150 1.37 -2.23 21.47
C VAL A 150 2.56 -1.79 20.61
N LEU A 151 3.26 -2.76 20.04
CA LEU A 151 4.37 -2.54 19.14
C LEU A 151 3.84 -2.37 17.71
N PRO A 152 4.19 -1.27 17.02
CA PRO A 152 3.74 -1.04 15.65
C PRO A 152 4.60 -1.84 14.68
N VAL A 153 3.94 -2.51 13.73
CA VAL A 153 4.57 -3.30 12.67
C VAL A 153 4.03 -2.85 11.33
N LEU A 154 4.93 -2.51 10.40
CA LEU A 154 4.58 -2.25 9.00
C LEU A 154 5.04 -3.45 8.16
N ILE A 155 4.10 -4.12 7.50
CA ILE A 155 4.41 -5.21 6.56
C ILE A 155 4.28 -4.66 5.15
N LEU A 156 5.39 -4.64 4.39
CA LEU A 156 5.38 -4.19 3.02
C LEU A 156 5.28 -5.34 2.01
N PHE A 157 4.57 -5.09 0.92
CA PHE A 157 4.47 -6.00 -0.22
C PHE A 157 4.60 -5.26 -1.57
N GLY A 158 4.80 -6.01 -2.65
CA GLY A 158 4.92 -5.45 -4.00
C GLY A 158 6.37 -5.27 -4.42
N ASN A 159 6.70 -4.13 -5.03
CA ASN A 159 8.04 -3.89 -5.61
C ASN A 159 8.58 -2.52 -5.20
N THR A 160 9.88 -2.45 -4.91
CA THR A 160 10.61 -1.19 -4.68
C THR A 160 12.09 -1.36 -5.08
N SER A 161 12.86 -0.28 -5.10
CA SER A 161 14.32 -0.37 -5.21
C SER A 161 14.96 -0.61 -3.85
N SER A 162 16.16 -1.20 -3.83
CA SER A 162 16.91 -1.41 -2.58
C SER A 162 17.24 -0.08 -1.90
N GLU A 163 17.65 0.94 -2.65
CA GLU A 163 17.94 2.28 -2.09
C GLU A 163 16.72 2.88 -1.38
N ARG A 164 15.53 2.75 -1.98
CA ARG A 164 14.31 3.24 -1.36
C ARG A 164 13.94 2.40 -0.14
N PHE A 165 14.14 1.09 -0.18
CA PHE A 165 13.87 0.21 0.95
C PHE A 165 14.74 0.55 2.16
N GLU A 166 16.04 0.83 1.97
CA GLU A 166 16.93 1.30 3.03
C GLU A 166 16.44 2.60 3.69
N GLN A 167 15.91 3.54 2.89
CA GLN A 167 15.32 4.78 3.43
C GLN A 167 14.07 4.48 4.28
N ILE A 168 13.25 3.52 3.84
CA ILE A 168 12.06 3.09 4.58
C ILE A 168 12.47 2.45 5.89
N LEU A 169 13.44 1.52 5.86
CA LEU A 169 13.97 0.83 7.03
C LEU A 169 14.50 1.84 8.06
N ALA A 170 15.41 2.73 7.64
CA ALA A 170 15.95 3.78 8.50
C ALA A 170 14.86 4.68 9.12
N THR A 171 13.80 4.97 8.35
CA THR A 171 12.66 5.75 8.85
C THR A 171 11.83 4.96 9.87
N CYS A 172 11.59 3.68 9.63
CA CYS A 172 10.87 2.81 10.56
C CYS A 172 11.65 2.66 11.88
N ASP A 173 12.96 2.42 11.80
CA ASP A 173 13.85 2.32 12.95
C ASP A 173 13.84 3.60 13.80
N HIS A 174 13.94 4.77 13.14
CA HIS A 174 13.86 6.05 13.82
C HIS A 174 12.54 6.26 14.59
N ASN A 175 11.44 5.70 14.07
CA ASN A 175 10.12 5.79 14.67
C ASN A 175 9.76 4.59 15.55
N HIS A 176 10.71 3.68 15.82
CA HIS A 176 10.49 2.45 16.59
C HIS A 176 9.35 1.57 16.03
N VAL A 177 9.26 1.48 14.70
CA VAL A 177 8.33 0.62 13.97
C VAL A 177 9.09 -0.58 13.44
N THR A 178 8.60 -1.79 13.72
CA THR A 178 9.17 -3.00 13.11
C THR A 178 8.77 -3.04 11.65
N LEU A 179 9.75 -3.00 10.75
CA LEU A 179 9.52 -3.23 9.33
C LEU A 179 9.64 -4.72 9.03
N SER A 180 8.68 -5.27 8.30
CA SER A 180 8.76 -6.61 7.73
C SER A 180 8.23 -6.61 6.31
N SER A 181 8.44 -7.71 5.58
CA SER A 181 8.01 -7.84 4.19
C SER A 181 7.27 -9.14 3.92
N HIS A 182 6.35 -9.12 2.97
CA HIS A 182 5.70 -10.32 2.42
C HIS A 182 5.52 -10.15 0.92
N ARG A 183 6.09 -11.06 0.11
CA ARG A 183 6.08 -10.91 -1.37
C ARG A 183 6.60 -9.55 -1.85
N LEU A 184 7.58 -8.98 -1.14
CA LEU A 184 8.26 -7.76 -1.56
C LEU A 184 9.44 -8.11 -2.44
N THR A 185 9.59 -7.45 -3.60
CA THR A 185 10.80 -7.52 -4.41
C THR A 185 11.58 -6.21 -4.36
N LEU A 186 12.91 -6.34 -4.21
CA LEU A 186 13.92 -5.29 -4.24
C LEU A 186 14.73 -5.46 -5.52
N ASP A 187 14.62 -4.48 -6.43
CA ASP A 187 15.30 -4.52 -7.74
C ASP A 187 15.09 -5.84 -8.50
N GLY A 188 13.87 -6.41 -8.39
CA GLY A 188 13.46 -7.65 -9.04
C GLY A 188 13.82 -8.94 -8.28
N THR A 189 14.46 -8.84 -7.12
CA THR A 189 14.78 -9.99 -6.26
C THR A 189 13.87 -10.01 -5.04
N LEU A 190 13.31 -11.17 -4.67
CA LEU A 190 12.46 -11.28 -3.48
C LEU A 190 13.26 -10.96 -2.21
N ASP A 191 12.73 -10.08 -1.36
CA ASP A 191 13.29 -9.83 -0.02
C ASP A 191 13.10 -11.07 0.86
N THR A 192 14.18 -11.49 1.51
CA THR A 192 14.20 -12.66 2.40
C THR A 192 14.68 -12.30 3.81
N GLU A 193 15.49 -11.25 3.94
CA GLU A 193 16.11 -10.83 5.20
C GLU A 193 15.08 -10.21 6.14
N HIS A 194 14.22 -9.34 5.64
CA HIS A 194 13.17 -8.69 6.44
C HIS A 194 11.81 -9.39 6.30
N SER A 195 11.81 -10.57 5.70
CA SER A 195 10.58 -11.31 5.40
C SER A 195 9.81 -11.67 6.68
N LEU A 196 8.48 -11.77 6.58
CA LEU A 196 7.61 -12.24 7.65
C LEU A 196 8.04 -13.62 8.16
N SER A 197 8.57 -14.46 7.26
CA SER A 197 9.14 -15.76 7.64
C SER A 197 10.38 -15.61 8.52
N ALA A 198 11.29 -14.69 8.17
CA ALA A 198 12.46 -14.40 8.99
C ALA A 198 12.06 -13.82 10.36
N LEU A 199 11.06 -12.93 10.39
CA LEU A 199 10.52 -12.36 11.63
C LEU A 199 9.97 -13.44 12.58
N LEU A 200 9.24 -14.43 12.04
CA LEU A 200 8.58 -15.45 12.86
C LEU A 200 9.51 -16.57 13.32
N ASN A 201 10.49 -16.93 12.49
CA ASN A 201 11.40 -18.03 12.80
C ASN A 201 12.68 -17.55 13.50
N GLY A 202 12.94 -16.24 13.49
CA GLY A 202 14.19 -15.64 13.93
C GLY A 202 15.33 -15.94 12.94
N SER A 203 16.36 -15.10 12.93
CA SER A 203 17.70 -15.63 12.78
C SER A 203 17.98 -16.39 14.07
N ASP A 204 18.42 -17.65 13.98
CA ASP A 204 18.78 -18.43 15.16
C ASP A 204 19.60 -17.56 16.11
N LEU A 205 19.02 -17.18 17.25
CA LEU A 205 19.73 -16.54 18.35
C LEU A 205 20.66 -17.62 18.92
N THR A 206 21.78 -17.80 18.24
CA THR A 206 22.93 -18.60 18.67
C THR A 206 24.00 -17.69 19.26
#